data_AF-A0A7C4S792-F1
#
_entry.id   AF-A0A7C4S792-F1
#
_cell.length_a   1.000
_cell.length_b   1.000
_cell.length_c   1.000
_cell.angle_alpha   90.00
_cell.angle_beta   90.00
_cell.angle_gamma   90.00
#
_symmetry.space_group_name_H-M   'P 1'
#
loop_
_entity.id
_entity.type
_entity.pdbx_description
1 polymer ?
#
loop_
_entity_poly.entity_id
_entity_poly.type
_entity_poly.pdbx_seq_one_letter_code
_entity_poly.pdbx_strand_id
1 'polypeptide(L)'
;GLRLYQNWYHIKPILPVASGGLHPGILPELFEIYKTTNIVVQVGGGIFGHPMGIEAGARAVVQAVEAYKQKITLEEYAKSHKELRVALELWKNKRPV
;
A
#
# COMPACT_ATOMS: atom_id res chain seq x y z
N GLY A 1 -24.87 -7.06 -2.62
CA GLY A 1 -25.98 -6.42 -1.88
C GLY A 1 -26.39 -5.15 -2.60
N LEU A 2 -27.70 -4.89 -2.67
CA LEU A 2 -28.21 -3.62 -3.21
C LEU A 2 -27.78 -2.47 -2.30
N ARG A 3 -27.31 -1.37 -2.88
CA ARG A 3 -27.07 -0.11 -2.17
C ARG A 3 -28.05 0.92 -2.73
N LEU A 4 -28.76 1.64 -1.86
CA LEU A 4 -29.63 2.73 -2.26
C LEU A 4 -28.82 4.00 -2.49
N TYR A 5 -29.36 4.91 -3.29
CA TYR A 5 -28.80 6.26 -3.42
C TYR A 5 -28.83 6.98 -2.06
N GLN A 6 -27.73 7.62 -1.69
CA GLN A 6 -27.59 8.36 -0.43
C GLN A 6 -26.89 9.70 -0.69
N ASN A 7 -27.54 10.79 -0.28
CA ASN A 7 -26.93 12.12 -0.22
C ASN A 7 -26.54 12.45 1.23
N TRP A 8 -25.31 12.89 1.45
CA TRP A 8 -24.75 13.19 2.78
C TRP A 8 -24.77 14.68 3.13
N TYR A 9 -25.25 15.55 2.23
CA TYR A 9 -25.36 17.01 2.43
C TYR A 9 -24.05 17.64 2.95
N HIS A 10 -24.07 18.14 4.19
CA HIS A 10 -22.95 18.84 4.82
C HIS A 10 -22.07 17.91 5.68
N ILE A 11 -22.37 16.61 5.72
CA ILE A 11 -21.56 15.64 6.45
C ILE A 11 -20.24 15.45 5.69
N LYS A 12 -19.14 15.74 6.39
CA LYS A 12 -17.79 15.60 5.84
C LYS A 12 -17.48 14.12 5.54
N PRO A 13 -16.64 13.84 4.52
CA PRO A 13 -16.18 12.49 4.25
C PRO A 13 -15.37 11.94 5.43
N ILE A 14 -15.58 10.66 5.73
CA ILE A 14 -14.69 9.90 6.61
C ILE A 14 -13.46 9.45 5.84
N LEU A 15 -12.31 9.42 6.49
CA LEU A 15 -11.08 8.90 5.89
C LEU A 15 -11.03 7.38 6.09
N PRO A 16 -11.14 6.57 5.02
CA PRO A 16 -11.08 5.12 5.16
C PRO A 16 -9.67 4.67 5.57
N VAL A 17 -9.62 3.61 6.38
CA VAL A 17 -8.38 2.97 6.83
C VAL A 17 -8.35 1.55 6.27
N ALA A 18 -7.31 1.23 5.50
CA ALA A 18 -7.03 -0.13 5.05
C ALA A 18 -5.92 -0.75 5.92
N SER A 19 -6.17 -1.95 6.43
CA SER A 19 -5.27 -2.71 7.31
C SER A 19 -5.48 -4.22 7.09
N GLY A 20 -4.55 -5.04 7.58
CA GLY A 20 -4.62 -6.51 7.54
C GLY A 20 -3.73 -7.10 6.44
N GLY A 21 -2.65 -7.78 6.83
CA GLY A 21 -1.78 -8.51 5.90
C GLY A 21 -1.04 -7.65 4.87
N LEU A 22 -0.97 -6.33 5.05
CA LEU A 22 -0.36 -5.42 4.08
C LEU A 22 1.18 -5.46 4.11
N HIS A 23 1.77 -5.32 2.92
CA HIS A 23 3.21 -5.11 2.68
C HIS A 23 3.39 -4.36 1.32
N PRO A 24 4.58 -3.83 1.00
CA PRO A 24 4.78 -2.95 -0.17
C PRO A 24 4.25 -3.50 -1.50
N GLY A 25 4.47 -4.79 -1.75
CA GLY A 25 4.14 -5.46 -3.00
C GLY A 25 2.65 -5.58 -3.36
N ILE A 26 1.73 -5.34 -2.41
CA ILE A 26 0.27 -5.37 -2.67
C ILE A 26 -0.39 -3.99 -2.60
N LEU A 27 0.38 -2.92 -2.36
CA LEU A 27 -0.16 -1.56 -2.29
C LEU A 27 -0.75 -1.05 -3.63
N PRO A 28 -0.17 -1.34 -4.81
CA PRO A 28 -0.79 -0.94 -6.07
C PRO A 28 -2.18 -1.53 -6.25
N GLU A 29 -2.36 -2.82 -5.92
CA GLU A 29 -3.67 -3.47 -5.98
C GLU A 29 -4.66 -2.83 -5.01
N LEU A 30 -4.20 -2.52 -3.78
CA LEU A 30 -5.02 -1.81 -2.80
C LEU A 30 -5.56 -0.48 -3.37
N PHE A 31 -4.69 0.34 -3.95
CA PHE A 31 -5.11 1.62 -4.53
C PHE A 31 -6.00 1.45 -5.76
N GLU A 32 -5.84 0.38 -6.53
CA GLU A 32 -6.77 0.03 -7.61
C GLU A 32 -8.15 -0.41 -7.10
N ILE A 33 -8.25 -1.05 -5.94
CA ILE A 33 -9.54 -1.40 -5.32
C ILE A 33 -10.26 -0.13 -4.85
N TYR A 34 -9.55 0.77 -4.18
CA TYR A 34 -10.12 2.02 -3.66
C TYR A 34 -10.26 3.13 -4.72
N LYS A 35 -9.61 2.98 -5.88
CA LYS A 35 -9.54 3.99 -6.95
C LYS A 35 -9.01 5.35 -6.49
N THR A 36 -8.22 5.35 -5.41
CA THR A 36 -7.63 6.56 -4.83
C THR A 36 -6.47 6.19 -3.91
N THR A 37 -5.53 7.12 -3.74
CA THR A 37 -4.50 7.09 -2.70
C THR A 37 -4.88 7.90 -1.47
N ASN A 38 -6.06 8.55 -1.46
CA ASN A 38 -6.56 9.35 -0.34
C ASN A 38 -7.20 8.46 0.74
N ILE A 39 -6.42 7.56 1.30
CA ILE A 39 -6.80 6.60 2.34
C ILE A 39 -5.65 6.50 3.37
N VAL A 40 -5.94 6.05 4.59
CA VAL A 40 -4.88 5.62 5.51
C VAL A 40 -4.54 4.17 5.20
N VAL A 41 -3.26 3.88 5.03
CA VAL A 41 -2.76 2.51 4.89
C VAL A 41 -1.97 2.15 6.13
N GLN A 42 -2.48 1.22 6.92
CA GLN A 42 -1.80 0.72 8.10
C GLN A 42 -1.04 -0.57 7.74
N VAL A 43 0.29 -0.50 7.79
CA VAL A 43 1.18 -1.62 7.49
C VAL A 43 1.87 -2.06 8.78
N GLY A 44 1.48 -3.22 9.31
CA GLY A 44 2.10 -3.83 10.49
C GLY A 44 3.28 -4.72 10.12
N GLY A 45 3.01 -6.01 9.93
CA GLY A 45 4.02 -7.02 9.61
C GLY A 45 4.85 -6.71 8.35
N GLY A 46 4.29 -6.02 7.36
CA GLY A 46 5.02 -5.58 6.17
C GLY A 46 6.08 -4.50 6.42
N ILE A 47 6.06 -3.82 7.57
CA ILE A 47 7.13 -2.91 8.02
C ILE A 47 8.05 -3.65 8.98
N PHE A 48 7.50 -4.22 10.06
CA PHE A 48 8.30 -4.85 11.12
C PHE A 48 9.07 -6.09 10.63
N GLY A 49 8.53 -6.83 9.66
CA GLY A 49 9.15 -8.01 9.08
C GLY A 49 10.16 -7.73 7.97
N HIS A 50 10.50 -6.46 7.71
CA HIS A 50 11.42 -6.11 6.63
C HIS A 50 12.86 -6.60 6.95
N PRO A 51 13.54 -7.31 6.02
CA PRO A 51 14.85 -7.91 6.29
C PRO A 51 15.96 -6.92 6.70
N MET A 52 15.84 -5.65 6.30
CA MET A 52 16.78 -4.58 6.64
C MET A 52 16.35 -3.74 7.84
N GLY A 53 15.35 -4.18 8.61
CA GLY A 53 14.82 -3.49 9.79
C GLY A 53 13.68 -2.51 9.52
N ILE A 54 13.13 -1.96 10.61
CA ILE A 54 11.86 -1.19 10.65
C ILE A 54 11.91 0.05 9.76
N GLU A 55 13.00 0.84 9.84
CA GLU A 55 13.14 2.05 9.03
C GLU A 55 13.11 1.73 7.53
N ALA A 56 13.82 0.68 7.12
CA ALA A 56 13.82 0.22 5.73
C ALA A 56 12.43 -0.28 5.32
N GLY A 57 11.70 -0.97 6.20
CA GLY A 57 10.31 -1.35 5.95
C GLY A 57 9.39 -0.15 5.72
N ALA A 58 9.53 0.90 6.53
CA ALA A 58 8.77 2.13 6.35
C ALA A 58 9.14 2.84 5.03
N ARG A 59 10.43 2.92 4.69
CA ARG A 59 10.90 3.46 3.40
C ARG A 59 10.33 2.67 2.23
N ALA A 60 10.34 1.33 2.28
CA ALA A 60 9.80 0.48 1.23
C ALA A 60 8.29 0.71 0.99
N VAL A 61 7.52 0.93 2.06
CA VAL A 61 6.09 1.30 1.95
C VAL A 61 5.92 2.64 1.23
N VAL A 62 6.67 3.67 1.65
CA VAL A 62 6.62 5.00 0.99
C VAL A 62 7.01 4.90 -0.47
N GLN A 63 8.09 4.18 -0.79
CA GLN A 63 8.56 3.96 -2.17
C GLN A 63 7.49 3.26 -3.03
N ALA A 64 6.76 2.28 -2.49
CA ALA A 64 5.66 1.64 -3.21
C ALA A 64 4.48 2.59 -3.49
N VAL A 65 4.16 3.49 -2.54
CA VAL A 65 3.15 4.54 -2.74
C VAL A 65 3.61 5.54 -3.81
N GLU A 66 4.87 5.96 -3.77
CA GLU A 66 5.46 6.87 -4.76
C GLU A 66 5.46 6.28 -6.17
N ALA A 67 5.89 5.02 -6.30
CA ALA A 67 5.87 4.28 -7.57
C ALA A 67 4.46 4.28 -8.18
N TYR A 68 3.45 3.94 -7.37
CA TYR A 68 2.06 3.95 -7.81
C TYR A 68 1.61 5.35 -8.26
N LYS A 69 1.90 6.41 -7.49
CA LYS A 69 1.54 7.80 -7.84
C LYS A 69 2.22 8.27 -9.12
N GLN A 70 3.45 7.81 -9.38
CA GLN A 70 4.22 8.10 -10.59
C GLN A 70 3.84 7.21 -11.78
N LYS A 71 2.94 6.23 -11.59
CA LYS A 71 2.57 5.22 -12.59
C LYS A 71 3.75 4.37 -13.07
N ILE A 72 4.70 4.11 -12.17
CA ILE A 72 5.86 3.22 -12.39
C ILE A 72 5.55 1.88 -11.71
N THR A 73 5.87 0.77 -12.36
CA THR A 73 5.68 -0.56 -11.73
C THR A 73 6.63 -0.71 -10.54
N LEU A 74 6.25 -1.53 -9.56
CA LEU A 74 7.10 -1.75 -8.39
C LEU A 74 8.45 -2.37 -8.79
N GLU A 75 8.45 -3.25 -9.79
CA GLU A 75 9.64 -3.91 -10.33
C GLU A 75 10.60 -2.89 -10.96
N GLU A 76 10.08 -1.89 -11.68
CA GLU A 76 10.89 -0.84 -12.27
C GLU A 76 11.45 0.10 -11.19
N TYR A 77 10.59 0.55 -10.27
CA TYR A 77 11.01 1.47 -9.19
C TYR A 77 12.03 0.81 -8.25
N ALA A 78 11.90 -0.49 -8.01
CA ALA A 78 12.83 -1.28 -7.19
C ALA A 78 14.26 -1.35 -7.75
N LYS A 79 14.49 -1.09 -9.05
CA LYS A 79 15.84 -1.11 -9.64
C LYS A 79 16.77 -0.09 -8.99
N SER A 80 16.24 1.06 -8.60
CA SER A 80 16.98 2.15 -7.94
C SER A 80 16.68 2.30 -6.44
N HIS A 81 15.71 1.54 -5.91
CA HIS A 81 15.26 1.64 -4.52
C HIS A 81 15.47 0.31 -3.77
N LYS A 82 16.54 0.26 -2.98
CA LYS A 82 17.01 -0.97 -2.31
C LYS A 82 15.98 -1.55 -1.34
N GLU A 83 15.31 -0.71 -0.55
CA GLU A 83 14.35 -1.15 0.46
C GLU A 83 13.13 -1.79 -0.20
N LEU A 84 12.53 -1.11 -1.19
CA LEU A 84 11.45 -1.69 -1.98
C LEU A 84 11.86 -3.00 -2.63
N ARG A 85 13.05 -3.07 -3.24
CA ARG A 85 13.54 -4.31 -3.85
C ARG A 85 13.59 -5.47 -2.87
N VAL A 86 14.18 -5.25 -1.69
CA VAL A 86 14.29 -6.30 -0.66
C VAL A 86 12.91 -6.71 -0.14
N ALA A 87 11.96 -5.78 -0.01
CA ALA A 87 10.59 -6.11 0.33
C ALA A 87 9.91 -7.00 -0.74
N LEU A 88 10.13 -6.70 -2.03
CA LEU A 88 9.59 -7.49 -3.15
C LEU A 88 10.23 -8.88 -3.25
N GLU A 89 11.52 -9.02 -2.93
CA GLU A 89 12.18 -10.33 -2.86
C GLU A 89 11.54 -11.24 -1.80
N LEU A 90 11.18 -10.67 -0.65
CA LEU A 90 10.56 -11.42 0.46
C LEU A 90 9.09 -11.79 0.16
N TRP A 91 8.26 -10.80 -0.15
CA TRP A 91 6.81 -11.00 -0.22
C TRP A 91 6.26 -11.09 -1.64
N LYS A 92 6.97 -10.55 -2.65
CA LYS A 92 6.46 -10.37 -4.02
C LYS A 92 5.07 -9.71 -3.98
N ASN A 93 4.06 -10.36 -4.51
CA ASN A 93 2.65 -9.96 -4.48
C ASN A 93 1.78 -10.95 -3.67
N LYS A 94 2.37 -11.70 -2.72
CA LYS A 94 1.64 -12.71 -1.94
C LYS A 94 0.57 -12.05 -1.06
N ARG A 95 -0.56 -12.73 -0.88
CA ARG A 95 -1.61 -12.31 0.05
C ARG A 95 -1.56 -13.21 1.28
N PRO A 96 -1.20 -12.68 2.46
CA PRO A 96 -1.27 -13.44 3.70
C PRO A 96 -2.72 -13.90 3.96
N VAL A 97 -2.88 -15.15 4.38
CA VAL A 97 -4.16 -15.78 4.78
C VAL A 97 -4.09 -16.24 6.23
#